data_AF-A8PX49-F1
#
_entry.id   AF-A8PX49-F1
#
_cell.length_a   1.000
_cell.length_b   1.000
_cell.length_c   1.000
_cell.angle_alpha   90.00
_cell.angle_beta   90.00
_cell.angle_gamma   90.00
#
_symmetry.space_group_name_H-M   'P 1'
#
loop_
_entity.id
_entity.type
_entity.pdbx_description
1 polymer ?
#
loop_
_entity_poly.entity_id
_entity_poly.type
_entity_poly.pdbx_seq_one_letter_code
_entity_poly.pdbx_strand_id
1 'polypeptide(L)'
;MAPTIDSRNILRPETVESLYIAFQLTGDRIYREWGWQIFQSFQRWCQVDNGDGGYAGIDDVDNVDHKQIDRMETFWLSETLKYLYLLFARRNQLAFHDWVFNTEAHPLPVFEPSFSTNV
;
A
#
# COMPACT_ATOMS: atom_id res chain seq x y z
N MET A 1 11.86 28.71 8.49
CA MET A 1 10.88 28.40 7.42
C MET A 1 10.43 26.98 7.65
N ALA A 2 9.12 26.71 7.68
CA ALA A 2 8.65 25.33 7.56
C ALA A 2 9.08 24.82 6.17
N PRO A 3 9.55 23.58 6.03
CA PRO A 3 9.89 23.04 4.72
C PRO A 3 8.65 23.12 3.81
N THR A 4 8.84 23.58 2.57
CA THR A 4 7.77 23.71 1.55
C THR A 4 7.28 22.36 1.02
N ILE A 5 7.84 21.25 1.50
CA ILE A 5 7.52 19.86 1.13
C ILE A 5 7.23 19.11 2.44
N ASP A 6 6.13 18.34 2.45
CA ASP A 6 5.77 17.46 3.57
C ASP A 6 6.74 16.26 3.60
N SER A 7 7.67 16.25 4.55
CA SER A 7 8.66 15.17 4.71
C SER A 7 8.14 13.98 5.51
N ARG A 8 6.88 13.99 5.95
CA ARG A 8 6.29 12.90 6.72
C ARG A 8 6.00 11.71 5.83
N ASN A 9 6.20 10.50 6.36
CA ASN A 9 5.63 9.28 5.81
C ASN A 9 4.58 8.74 6.78
N ILE A 10 3.32 8.77 6.37
CA ILE A 10 2.18 8.30 7.18
C ILE A 10 1.66 6.93 6.74
N LEU A 11 2.54 6.03 6.27
CA LEU A 11 2.21 4.65 5.88
C LEU A 11 1.37 4.51 4.60
N ARG A 12 1.50 5.50 3.71
CA ARG A 12 0.71 5.71 2.50
C ARG A 12 0.80 4.56 1.47
N PRO A 13 -0.31 4.17 0.82
CA PRO A 13 -0.38 2.99 -0.04
C PRO A 13 -0.03 3.22 -1.51
N GLU A 14 -0.13 4.46 -2.02
CA GLU A 14 -0.34 4.77 -3.43
C GLU A 14 0.81 4.28 -4.34
N THR A 15 2.04 4.29 -3.80
CA THR A 15 3.20 3.75 -4.53
C THR A 15 3.11 2.23 -4.67
N VAL A 16 2.77 1.51 -3.59
CA VAL A 16 2.65 0.04 -3.62
C VAL A 16 1.48 -0.40 -4.50
N GLU A 17 0.36 0.33 -4.46
CA GLU A 17 -0.77 0.12 -5.38
C GLU A 17 -0.30 0.18 -6.85
N SER A 18 0.44 1.23 -7.20
CA SER A 18 0.97 1.42 -8.56
C SER A 18 1.89 0.28 -8.97
N LEU A 19 2.77 -0.18 -8.06
CA LEU A 19 3.65 -1.33 -8.30
C LEU A 19 2.86 -2.62 -8.51
N TYR A 20 1.81 -2.85 -7.71
CA TYR A 20 0.92 -4.00 -7.87
C TYR A 20 0.25 -3.99 -9.26
N ILE A 21 -0.35 -2.87 -9.66
CA ILE A 21 -0.99 -2.74 -10.98
C ILE A 21 0.03 -2.96 -12.10
N ALA A 22 1.19 -2.31 -12.04
CA ALA A 22 2.23 -2.43 -13.06
C ALA A 22 2.74 -3.89 -13.18
N PHE A 23 2.96 -4.58 -12.05
CA PHE A 23 3.32 -5.99 -12.04
C PHE A 23 2.22 -6.88 -12.63
N GLN A 24 0.95 -6.66 -12.25
CA GLN A 24 -0.17 -7.44 -12.78
C GLN A 24 -0.33 -7.24 -14.30
N LEU A 25 -0.01 -6.07 -14.86
CA LEU A 25 -0.12 -5.83 -16.29
C LEU A 25 1.07 -6.38 -17.09
N THR A 26 2.28 -6.22 -16.57
CA THR A 26 3.52 -6.48 -17.35
C THR A 26 4.22 -7.79 -16.99
N GLY A 27 4.08 -8.26 -15.75
CA GLY A 27 4.85 -9.36 -15.20
C GLY A 27 6.33 -9.05 -14.90
N ASP A 28 6.77 -7.80 -15.04
CA ASP A 28 8.17 -7.43 -14.79
C ASP A 28 8.52 -7.53 -13.31
N ARG A 29 9.57 -8.28 -12.99
CA ARG A 29 10.00 -8.54 -11.62
C ARG A 29 10.55 -7.30 -10.91
N ILE A 30 10.92 -6.25 -11.65
CA ILE A 30 11.43 -5.00 -11.04
C ILE A 30 10.43 -4.39 -10.05
N TYR A 31 9.13 -4.50 -10.31
CA TYR A 31 8.10 -3.97 -9.41
C TYR A 31 8.06 -4.71 -8.06
N ARG A 32 8.36 -6.01 -8.05
CA ARG A 32 8.50 -6.78 -6.81
C ARG A 32 9.77 -6.43 -6.05
N GLU A 33 10.86 -6.16 -6.75
CA GLU A 33 12.11 -5.70 -6.12
C GLU A 33 11.90 -4.36 -5.41
N TRP A 34 11.29 -3.38 -6.08
CA TRP A 34 10.93 -2.11 -5.45
C TRP A 34 9.94 -2.26 -4.30
N GLY A 35 8.92 -3.11 -4.46
CA GLY A 35 7.98 -3.41 -3.37
C GLY A 35 8.65 -4.05 -2.15
N TRP A 36 9.66 -4.89 -2.36
CA TRP A 36 10.44 -5.50 -1.28
C TRP A 36 11.27 -4.46 -0.52
N GLN A 37 11.93 -3.55 -1.24
CA GLN A 37 12.70 -2.45 -0.64
C GLN A 37 11.80 -1.52 0.19
N ILE A 38 10.59 -1.23 -0.30
CA ILE A 38 9.58 -0.45 0.44
C ILE A 38 9.17 -1.18 1.71
N PHE A 39 8.84 -2.47 1.62
CA PHE A 39 8.46 -3.26 2.81
C PHE A 39 9.59 -3.30 3.84
N GLN A 40 10.83 -3.53 3.43
CA GLN A 40 11.99 -3.50 4.31
C GLN A 40 12.18 -2.13 4.98
N SER A 41 11.88 -1.05 4.29
CA SER A 41 11.91 0.30 4.86
C SER A 41 10.84 0.49 5.94
N PHE A 42 9.61 0.01 5.71
CA PHE A 42 8.57 0.01 6.74
C PHE A 42 8.94 -0.85 7.95
N GLN A 43 9.53 -2.04 7.74
CA GLN A 43 10.03 -2.88 8.83
C GLN A 43 11.06 -2.15 9.69
N ARG A 44 11.99 -1.44 9.04
CA ARG A 44 13.11 -0.80 9.73
C ARG A 44 12.71 0.45 10.51
N TRP A 45 11.83 1.28 9.94
CA TRP A 45 11.61 2.64 10.44
C TRP A 45 10.23 2.85 11.07
N CYS A 46 9.23 2.10 10.63
CA CYS A 46 7.84 2.30 11.05
C CYS A 46 7.36 1.29 12.09
N GLN A 47 8.14 0.25 12.40
CA GLN A 47 7.79 -0.74 13.41
C GLN A 47 7.91 -0.16 14.83
N VAL A 48 6.89 -0.37 15.66
CA VAL A 48 6.85 0.11 17.05
C VAL A 48 7.38 -0.99 17.99
N ASP A 49 8.08 -0.59 19.06
CA ASP A 49 8.55 -1.47 20.14
C ASP A 49 9.32 -2.72 19.67
N ASN A 50 10.22 -2.57 18.70
CA ASN A 50 11.01 -3.67 18.11
C ASN A 50 10.17 -4.87 17.60
N GLY A 51 8.91 -4.61 17.22
CA GLY A 51 8.00 -5.62 16.67
C GLY A 51 6.99 -6.19 17.66
N ASP A 52 7.04 -5.76 18.92
CA ASP A 52 6.00 -6.07 19.91
C ASP A 52 4.77 -5.14 19.77
N GLY A 53 4.91 -4.04 19.01
CA GLY A 53 3.85 -3.09 18.69
C GLY A 53 3.30 -3.19 17.26
N GLY A 54 2.56 -2.16 16.85
CA GLY A 54 2.04 -2.01 15.49
C GLY A 54 3.01 -1.29 14.55
N TYR A 55 2.45 -0.49 13.63
CA TYR A 55 3.21 0.41 12.76
C TYR A 55 2.80 1.86 12.99
N ALA A 56 3.76 2.76 12.93
CA ALA A 56 3.56 4.19 13.09
C ALA A 56 4.24 4.94 11.93
N GLY A 57 3.62 6.05 11.51
CA GLY A 57 4.26 6.96 10.56
C GLY A 57 5.50 7.62 11.17
N ILE A 58 6.31 8.27 10.34
CA ILE A 58 7.50 9.02 10.77
C ILE A 58 7.37 10.49 10.35
N ASP A 59 7.92 11.39 11.18
CA ASP A 59 7.76 12.84 10.99
C ASP A 59 8.69 13.44 9.93
N ASP A 60 9.82 12.79 9.64
CA ASP A 60 10.79 13.26 8.65
C ASP A 60 11.59 12.11 8.01
N VAL A 61 11.35 11.83 6.73
CA VAL A 61 12.08 10.79 5.98
C VAL A 61 13.55 11.12 5.71
N ASP A 62 13.93 12.41 5.82
CA ASP A 62 15.31 12.86 5.57
C ASP A 62 16.18 12.80 6.85
N ASN A 63 15.58 12.46 8.00
CA ASN A 63 16.26 12.39 9.29
C ASN A 63 16.34 10.94 9.80
N VAL A 64 17.55 10.46 10.09
CA VAL A 64 17.75 9.12 10.69
C VAL A 64 17.31 9.04 12.15
N ASP A 65 17.27 10.18 12.85
CA ASP A 65 16.79 10.33 14.23
C ASP A 65 15.36 10.87 14.28
N HIS A 66 14.54 10.55 13.27
CA HIS A 66 13.12 10.94 13.20
C HIS A 66 12.33 10.40 14.39
N LYS A 67 11.15 10.97 14.59
CA LYS A 67 10.19 10.50 15.58
C LYS A 67 9.06 9.76 14.89
N GLN A 68 8.59 8.72 15.57
CA GLN A 68 7.34 8.09 15.20
C GLN A 68 6.16 9.01 15.57
N ILE A 69 5.24 9.14 14.64
CA ILE A 69 3.93 9.76 14.85
C ILE A 69 3.05 8.67 15.46
N ASP A 70 2.64 8.83 16.72
CA ASP A 70 1.84 7.86 17.49
C ASP A 70 0.41 7.69 16.93
N ARG A 71 0.34 7.15 15.71
CA ARG A 71 -0.86 6.92 14.92
C ARG A 71 -0.57 5.87 13.85
N MET A 72 -1.39 4.83 13.84
CA MET A 72 -1.47 3.88 12.74
C MET A 72 -2.72 4.20 11.92
N GLU A 73 -2.52 4.58 10.67
CA GLU A 73 -3.63 4.87 9.76
C GLU A 73 -4.34 3.58 9.37
N THR A 74 -5.68 3.61 9.26
CA THR A 74 -6.45 2.40 8.91
C THR A 74 -6.08 1.86 7.54
N PHE A 75 -5.73 2.74 6.60
CA PHE A 75 -5.28 2.36 5.25
C PHE A 75 -3.97 1.58 5.23
N TRP A 76 -3.16 1.63 6.30
CA TRP A 76 -2.00 0.74 6.41
C TRP A 76 -2.43 -0.73 6.31
N LEU A 77 -3.54 -1.07 6.98
CA LEU A 77 -4.08 -2.42 7.02
C LEU A 77 -4.90 -2.76 5.76
N SER A 78 -5.80 -1.87 5.35
CA SER A 78 -6.67 -2.15 4.20
C SER A 78 -5.92 -2.07 2.88
N GLU A 79 -4.96 -1.16 2.73
CA GLU A 79 -4.35 -0.85 1.45
C GLU A 79 -2.89 -1.29 1.37
N THR A 80 -1.99 -0.68 2.15
CA THR A 80 -0.54 -0.84 1.99
C THR A 80 -0.11 -2.30 2.16
N LEU A 81 -0.55 -2.96 3.24
CA LEU A 81 -0.25 -4.38 3.47
C LEU A 81 -0.95 -5.30 2.47
N LYS A 82 -2.17 -4.96 2.02
CA LYS A 82 -2.90 -5.75 1.03
C LYS A 82 -2.19 -5.72 -0.33
N TYR A 83 -1.79 -4.56 -0.81
CA TYR A 83 -1.07 -4.43 -2.08
C TYR A 83 0.32 -5.05 -2.00
N LEU A 84 1.04 -4.91 -0.88
CA LEU A 84 2.30 -5.64 -0.66
C LEU A 84 2.07 -7.16 -0.74
N TYR A 85 1.06 -7.68 -0.05
CA TYR A 85 0.72 -9.11 -0.11
C TYR A 85 0.40 -9.56 -1.54
N LEU A 86 -0.49 -8.84 -2.23
CA LEU A 86 -0.91 -9.19 -3.59
C LEU A 86 0.21 -9.06 -4.62
N LEU A 87 1.16 -8.13 -4.42
CA LEU A 87 2.33 -7.97 -5.27
C LEU A 87 3.20 -9.24 -5.27
N PHE A 88 3.35 -9.91 -4.13
CA PHE A 88 4.11 -11.16 -4.01
C PHE A 88 3.29 -12.44 -4.21
N ALA A 89 1.95 -12.34 -4.12
CA ALA A 89 1.03 -13.44 -4.39
C ALA A 89 1.10 -13.94 -5.84
N ARG A 90 0.35 -15.01 -6.17
CA ARG A 90 0.25 -15.47 -7.55
C ARG A 90 -0.39 -14.37 -8.42
N ARG A 91 0.18 -14.11 -9.61
CA ARG A 91 -0.41 -13.18 -10.59
C ARG A 91 -1.85 -13.61 -10.91
N ASN A 92 -2.75 -12.64 -11.04
CA ASN A 92 -4.19 -12.84 -11.27
C ASN A 92 -4.94 -13.58 -10.15
N GLN A 93 -4.45 -13.61 -8.89
CA GLN A 93 -5.23 -14.13 -7.77
C GLN A 93 -6.53 -13.33 -7.52
N LEU A 94 -6.48 -12.02 -7.73
CA LEU A 94 -7.63 -11.13 -7.85
C LEU A 94 -7.54 -10.45 -9.22
N ALA A 95 -8.00 -11.16 -10.25
CA ALA A 95 -7.88 -10.70 -11.62
C ALA A 95 -8.75 -9.46 -11.89
N PHE A 96 -8.21 -8.48 -12.61
CA PHE A 96 -8.90 -7.20 -12.87
C PHE A 96 -10.16 -7.29 -13.74
N HIS A 97 -10.43 -8.44 -14.36
CA HIS A 97 -11.69 -8.67 -15.07
C HIS A 97 -12.81 -9.20 -14.15
N ASP A 98 -12.44 -9.79 -13.01
CA ASP A 98 -13.38 -10.34 -12.03
C ASP A 98 -13.62 -9.38 -10.86
N TRP A 99 -12.66 -8.50 -10.57
CA TRP A 99 -12.66 -7.64 -9.39
C TRP A 99 -12.25 -6.20 -9.72
N VAL A 100 -12.95 -5.24 -9.11
CA VAL A 100 -12.60 -3.81 -9.10
C VAL A 100 -12.29 -3.40 -7.67
N PHE A 101 -11.13 -2.82 -7.44
CA PHE A 101 -10.79 -2.25 -6.13
C PHE A 101 -11.38 -0.85 -6.04
N ASN A 102 -12.04 -0.52 -4.92
CA ASN A 102 -12.33 0.88 -4.62
C ASN A 102 -11.04 1.62 -4.18
N THR A 103 -11.14 2.93 -3.95
CA THR A 103 -9.99 3.76 -3.55
C THR A 103 -9.41 3.45 -2.16
N GLU A 104 -9.96 2.47 -1.43
CA GLU A 104 -9.50 2.01 -0.11
C GLU A 104 -9.13 0.50 -0.18
N ALA A 105 -8.76 0.06 -1.38
CA ALA A 105 -8.35 -1.29 -1.73
C ALA A 105 -9.35 -2.41 -1.39
N HIS A 106 -10.63 -2.12 -1.21
CA HIS A 106 -11.65 -3.15 -1.04
C HIS A 106 -12.05 -3.75 -2.40
N PRO A 107 -11.85 -5.06 -2.63
CA PRO A 107 -12.23 -5.69 -3.89
C PRO A 107 -13.75 -5.88 -3.96
N LEU A 108 -14.35 -5.39 -5.03
CA LEU A 108 -15.76 -5.53 -5.37
C LEU A 108 -15.87 -6.44 -6.61
N PRO A 109 -16.74 -7.47 -6.60
CA PRO A 109 -16.89 -8.34 -7.75
C PRO A 109 -17.53 -7.58 -8.91
N VAL A 110 -17.05 -7.82 -10.13
CA VAL A 110 -17.79 -7.45 -11.34
C VAL A 110 -19.05 -8.31 -11.40
N PHE A 111 -20.21 -7.69 -11.63
CA PHE A 111 -21.48 -8.39 -11.69
C PHE A 111 -22.31 -7.91 -12.87
N GLU A 112 -23.14 -8.80 -13.40
CA GLU A 112 -24.18 -8.46 -14.37
C GLU A 112 -25.47 -8.11 -13.62
N PRO A 113 -26.01 -6.88 -13.74
CA PRO A 113 -27.26 -6.53 -13.10
C PRO A 113 -28.40 -7.41 -13.61
N SER A 114 -29.21 -7.96 -12.71
CA SER A 114 -30.46 -8.66 -13.06
C SER A 114 -31.64 -7.72 -13.32
N PHE A 115 -31.40 -6.41 -13.20
CA PHE A 115 -32.40 -5.35 -13.34
C PHE A 115 -31.95 -4.31 -14.38
N SER A 116 -32.90 -3.64 -15.02
CA SER A 116 -32.62 -2.55 -15.96
C SER A 116 -31.92 -1.40 -15.25
N THR A 117 -30.75 -0.99 -15.75
CA THR A 117 -29.98 0.13 -15.19
C THR A 117 -30.43 1.49 -15.72
N ASN A 118 -31.29 1.53 -16.77
CA ASN A 118 -31.76 2.75 -17.43
C ASN A 118 -30.65 3.74 -17.85
N VAL A 119 -29.42 3.23 -17.99
CA VAL A 119 -28.26 3.88 -18.62
C VAL A 119 -27.91 3.13 -19.90
#